data_AF-D4K7S4-F1
#
_entry.id   AF-D4K7S4-F1
#
_cell.length_a   1.000
_cell.length_b   1.000
_cell.length_c   1.000
_cell.angle_alpha   90.00
_cell.angle_beta   90.00
_cell.angle_gamma   90.00
#
_symmetry.space_group_name_H-M   'P 1'
#
loop_
_entity.id
_entity.type
_entity.pdbx_description
1 polymer ?
#
loop_
_entity_poly.entity_id
_entity_poly.type
_entity_poly.pdbx_seq_one_letter_code
_entity_poly.pdbx_strand_id
1 'polypeptide(L)'
;MPVVSLVGYTNVGKSSLMNALCGPSVAEADMLFATLDPTSRKLVLPSGMAVLLVDTVGFVSRLPHNLVEAFKSTLEEAAWSDVIVRVADAGDEQREEQLAVTDEVLDGLDCTDIPRLTVYNKCDKPNTLSFDPDILLTSAKTGYGLDKLLQKLDEVLSDRVHTIRVLLPYDKLGLAAPMRERGSVQVEEYREDGLYLEGIVKTEDLHCFEGYLV
;
A
#
# COMPACT_ATOMS: atom_id res chain seq x y z
N MET A 1 10.87 3.93 0.73
CA MET A 1 9.89 3.94 -0.36
C MET A 1 8.57 3.54 0.28
N PRO A 2 7.49 4.32 0.10
CA PRO A 2 6.25 4.05 0.81
C PRO A 2 5.71 2.67 0.49
N VAL A 3 5.15 1.99 1.50
CA VAL A 3 4.61 0.63 1.40
C VAL A 3 3.09 0.69 1.41
N VAL A 4 2.47 0.09 0.40
CA VAL A 4 1.02 -0.06 0.26
C VAL A 4 0.69 -1.55 0.32
N SER A 5 -0.06 -1.97 1.34
CA SER A 5 -0.43 -3.39 1.51
C SER A 5 -1.87 -3.64 1.07
N LEU A 6 -2.06 -4.64 0.21
CA LEU A 6 -3.36 -5.16 -0.17
C LEU A 6 -3.79 -6.22 0.85
N VAL A 7 -4.89 -5.99 1.57
CA VAL A 7 -5.41 -6.89 2.61
C VAL A 7 -6.86 -7.25 2.31
N GLY A 8 -7.26 -8.49 2.61
CA GLY A 8 -8.63 -8.96 2.37
C GLY A 8 -8.69 -10.47 2.19
N TYR A 9 -9.91 -10.99 2.06
CA TYR A 9 -10.15 -12.43 1.94
C TYR A 9 -9.49 -13.05 0.70
N THR A 10 -9.34 -14.37 0.69
CA THR A 10 -8.94 -15.10 -0.50
C THR A 10 -9.98 -14.89 -1.60
N ASN A 11 -9.52 -14.96 -2.85
CA ASN A 11 -10.36 -14.78 -4.03
C ASN A 11 -11.03 -13.39 -4.16
N VAL A 12 -10.83 -12.39 -3.30
CA VAL A 12 -11.35 -11.01 -3.55
C VAL A 12 -10.65 -10.30 -4.71
N GLY A 13 -9.52 -10.87 -5.19
CA GLY A 13 -8.78 -10.40 -6.36
C GLY A 13 -7.63 -9.44 -6.05
N LYS A 14 -6.96 -9.58 -4.89
CA LYS A 14 -5.76 -8.80 -4.52
C LYS A 14 -4.62 -8.99 -5.52
N SER A 15 -4.24 -10.24 -5.81
CA SER A 15 -3.17 -10.57 -6.77
C SER A 15 -3.52 -10.08 -8.18
N SER A 16 -4.78 -10.25 -8.61
CA SER A 16 -5.27 -9.69 -9.87
C SER A 16 -5.20 -8.15 -9.90
N LEU A 17 -5.52 -7.46 -8.80
CA LEU A 17 -5.36 -6.00 -8.70
C LEU A 17 -3.88 -5.60 -8.78
N MET A 18 -3.00 -6.29 -8.06
CA MET A 18 -1.55 -6.06 -8.16
C MET A 18 -1.06 -6.23 -9.60
N ASN A 19 -1.51 -7.27 -10.31
CA ASN A 19 -1.16 -7.48 -11.71
C ASN A 19 -1.73 -6.43 -12.65
N ALA A 20 -2.96 -5.97 -12.40
CA ALA A 20 -3.55 -4.91 -13.20
C ALA A 20 -2.86 -3.56 -12.98
N LEU A 21 -2.37 -3.28 -11.76
CA LEU A 21 -1.69 -2.03 -11.41
C LEU A 21 -0.20 -2.04 -11.81
N CYS A 22 0.50 -3.15 -11.62
CA CYS A 22 1.96 -3.24 -11.80
C CYS A 22 2.38 -3.95 -13.10
N GLY A 23 1.42 -4.48 -13.87
CA GLY A 23 1.68 -5.39 -14.98
C GLY A 23 1.79 -6.86 -14.53
N PRO A 24 1.69 -7.82 -15.47
CA PRO A 24 1.57 -9.24 -15.15
C PRO A 24 2.83 -9.85 -14.52
N SER A 25 2.64 -10.71 -13.51
CA SER A 25 3.65 -11.69 -13.10
C SER A 25 3.91 -12.67 -14.24
N VAL A 26 5.11 -13.23 -14.32
CA VAL A 26 5.33 -14.48 -15.09
C VAL A 26 4.64 -15.70 -14.45
N ALA A 27 4.09 -15.56 -13.23
CA ALA A 27 3.38 -16.62 -12.51
C ALA A 27 2.06 -16.10 -11.88
N GLU A 28 0.93 -16.28 -12.57
CA GLU A 28 -0.37 -16.43 -11.91
C GLU A 28 -1.09 -17.58 -12.63
N ALA A 29 -1.03 -18.77 -12.01
CA ALA A 29 -1.92 -19.86 -12.36
C ALA A 29 -3.04 -19.90 -11.30
N ASP A 30 -4.28 -20.04 -11.76
CA ASP A 30 -5.51 -20.18 -10.96
C ASP A 30 -5.41 -21.33 -9.95
N MET A 31 -4.74 -21.10 -8.82
CA MET A 31 -4.70 -22.01 -7.68
C MET A 31 -5.30 -21.31 -6.47
N LEU A 32 -6.25 -21.99 -5.82
CA LEU A 32 -6.50 -21.78 -4.41
C LEU A 32 -5.12 -21.90 -3.72
N PHE A 33 -4.68 -20.87 -2.97
CA PHE A 33 -3.32 -20.72 -2.39
C PHE A 33 -2.22 -20.11 -3.29
N ALA A 34 -2.56 -19.26 -4.27
CA ALA A 34 -1.58 -18.63 -5.18
C ALA A 34 -0.47 -17.76 -4.53
N THR A 35 -0.59 -17.37 -3.25
CA THR A 35 0.45 -16.62 -2.53
C THR A 35 0.58 -17.12 -1.10
N LEU A 36 1.61 -17.95 -0.85
CA LEU A 36 2.08 -18.33 0.48
C LEU A 36 3.17 -17.37 1.00
N ASP A 37 3.88 -16.70 0.09
CA ASP A 37 4.85 -15.64 0.39
C ASP A 37 4.30 -14.27 -0.11
N PRO A 38 4.50 -13.18 0.65
CA PRO A 38 4.10 -11.84 0.24
C PRO A 38 4.85 -11.44 -1.03
N THR A 39 4.11 -11.10 -2.08
CA THR A 39 4.71 -10.60 -3.32
C THR A 39 4.76 -9.08 -3.25
N SER A 40 5.93 -8.49 -3.49
CA SER A 40 6.09 -7.03 -3.53
C SER A 40 6.47 -6.55 -4.93
N ARG A 41 5.89 -5.43 -5.36
CA ARG A 41 6.14 -4.83 -6.68
C ARG A 41 6.22 -3.32 -6.61
N LYS A 42 7.11 -2.75 -7.41
CA LYS A 42 7.18 -1.30 -7.58
C LYS A 42 5.99 -0.83 -8.42
N LEU A 43 5.27 0.16 -7.91
CA LEU A 43 4.19 0.88 -8.58
C LEU A 43 4.57 2.36 -8.65
N VAL A 44 4.24 3.03 -9.74
CA VAL A 44 4.44 4.49 -9.89
C VAL A 44 3.06 5.15 -9.89
N LEU A 45 2.86 6.06 -8.95
CA LEU A 45 1.62 6.83 -8.80
C LEU A 45 1.55 7.99 -9.83
N PRO A 46 0.37 8.58 -10.07
CA PRO A 46 0.20 9.67 -11.02
C PRO A 46 1.13 10.87 -10.82
N SER A 47 1.47 11.20 -9.57
CA SER A 47 2.44 12.23 -9.18
C SER A 47 3.89 11.90 -9.58
N GLY A 48 4.16 10.66 -9.99
CA GLY A 48 5.51 10.13 -10.20
C GLY A 48 6.12 9.49 -8.94
N MET A 49 5.43 9.53 -7.80
CA MET A 49 5.88 8.86 -6.57
C MET A 49 5.94 7.35 -6.79
N ALA A 50 7.11 6.76 -6.54
CA ALA A 50 7.26 5.31 -6.55
C ALA A 50 6.89 4.73 -5.18
N VAL A 51 6.09 3.67 -5.17
CA VAL A 51 5.65 2.94 -3.98
C VAL A 51 5.89 1.44 -4.14
N LEU A 52 5.96 0.74 -3.02
CA LEU A 52 5.98 -0.72 -2.97
C LEU A 52 4.57 -1.23 -2.71
N LEU A 53 3.95 -1.86 -3.70
CA LEU A 53 2.69 -2.57 -3.52
C LEU A 53 2.98 -3.99 -3.03
N VAL A 54 2.38 -4.40 -1.92
CA VAL A 54 2.55 -5.72 -1.31
C VAL A 54 1.22 -6.47 -1.33
N ASP A 55 1.20 -7.68 -1.91
CA ASP A 55 0.07 -8.60 -1.84
C ASP A 55 0.26 -9.50 -0.63
N THR A 56 -0.53 -9.26 0.42
CA THR A 56 -0.46 -10.05 1.65
C THR A 56 -1.21 -11.36 1.50
N VAL A 57 -0.91 -12.32 2.38
CA VAL A 57 -1.68 -13.56 2.47
C VAL A 57 -3.15 -13.22 2.75
N GLY A 58 -4.06 -13.83 1.98
CA GLY A 58 -5.49 -13.58 2.12
C GLY A 58 -6.15 -14.34 3.27
N PHE A 59 -7.15 -13.73 3.91
CA PHE A 59 -7.96 -14.44 4.91
C PHE A 59 -8.77 -15.57 4.25
N VAL A 60 -8.83 -16.74 4.88
CA VAL A 60 -9.71 -17.83 4.40
C VAL A 60 -11.11 -17.64 4.99
N SER A 61 -12.16 -17.80 4.19
CA SER A 61 -13.56 -17.71 4.68
C SER A 61 -13.79 -18.67 5.85
N ARG A 62 -14.47 -18.17 6.90
CA ARG A 62 -14.68 -18.84 8.20
C ARG A 62 -13.38 -19.15 8.93
N LEU A 63 -12.61 -18.12 9.30
CA LEU A 63 -11.53 -18.28 10.26
C LEU A 63 -12.14 -18.73 11.60
N PRO A 64 -11.89 -19.96 12.07
CA PRO A 64 -12.22 -20.27 13.45
C PRO A 64 -11.33 -19.40 14.35
N HIS A 65 -11.88 -18.87 15.46
CA HIS A 65 -11.21 -17.89 16.32
C HIS A 65 -9.79 -18.31 16.78
N ASN A 66 -9.52 -19.61 16.84
CA ASN A 66 -8.22 -20.19 17.19
C ASN A 66 -7.14 -20.09 16.10
N LEU A 67 -7.50 -19.76 14.86
CA LEU A 67 -6.57 -19.59 13.75
C LEU A 67 -6.23 -18.12 13.47
N VAL A 68 -6.89 -17.19 14.15
CA VAL A 68 -6.60 -15.75 14.02
C VAL A 68 -5.16 -15.43 14.44
N GLU A 69 -4.64 -16.07 15.49
CA GLU A 69 -3.25 -15.88 15.94
C GLU A 69 -2.22 -16.32 14.88
N ALA A 70 -2.47 -17.40 14.15
CA ALA A 70 -1.57 -17.84 13.09
C ALA A 70 -1.55 -16.88 11.88
N PHE A 71 -2.68 -16.21 11.61
CA PHE A 71 -2.77 -15.17 10.57
C PHE A 71 -2.23 -13.82 11.03
N LYS A 72 -2.26 -13.52 12.33
CA LYS A 72 -1.62 -12.32 12.86
C LYS A 72 -0.14 -12.28 12.49
N SER A 73 0.57 -13.39 12.71
CA SER A 73 2.00 -13.47 12.36
C SER A 73 2.27 -13.29 10.87
N THR A 74 1.36 -13.74 9.98
CA THR A 74 1.51 -13.54 8.53
C THR A 74 1.04 -12.17 8.03
N LEU A 75 0.38 -11.38 8.89
CA LEU A 75 -0.06 -10.03 8.60
C LEU A 75 0.68 -8.96 9.42
N GLU A 76 1.67 -9.35 10.23
CA GLU A 76 2.59 -8.42 10.90
C GLU A 76 3.24 -7.46 9.91
N GLU A 77 3.45 -7.89 8.67
CA GLU A 77 3.95 -7.05 7.58
C GLU A 77 3.03 -5.86 7.27
N ALA A 78 1.72 -5.99 7.49
CA ALA A 78 0.77 -4.89 7.28
C ALA A 78 1.01 -3.72 8.24
N ALA A 79 1.54 -3.97 9.45
CA ALA A 79 1.87 -2.93 10.43
C ALA A 79 3.00 -2.00 9.98
N TRP A 80 3.80 -2.41 8.97
CA TRP A 80 4.87 -1.60 8.39
C TRP A 80 4.41 -0.79 7.18
N SER A 81 3.11 -0.83 6.86
CA SER A 81 2.56 -0.13 5.69
C SER A 81 2.33 1.35 5.98
N ASP A 82 2.56 2.18 4.96
CA ASP A 82 2.14 3.59 5.00
C ASP A 82 0.66 3.75 4.64
N VAL A 83 0.09 2.78 3.89
CA VAL A 83 -1.35 2.69 3.57
C VAL A 83 -1.79 1.22 3.50
N ILE A 84 -2.97 0.91 4.02
CA ILE A 84 -3.61 -0.39 3.85
C ILE A 84 -4.80 -0.25 2.89
N VAL A 85 -4.81 -1.06 1.84
CA VAL A 85 -5.93 -1.18 0.91
C VAL A 85 -6.72 -2.44 1.24
N ARG A 86 -7.90 -2.28 1.84
CA ARG A 86 -8.84 -3.36 2.14
C ARG A 86 -9.63 -3.70 0.88
N VAL A 87 -9.44 -4.90 0.35
CA VAL A 87 -10.10 -5.36 -0.88
C VAL A 87 -11.26 -6.31 -0.55
N ALA A 88 -12.44 -6.02 -1.08
CA ALA A 88 -13.64 -6.84 -0.98
C ALA A 88 -14.21 -7.19 -2.37
N ASP A 89 -14.88 -8.32 -2.51
CA ASP A 89 -15.61 -8.66 -3.75
C ASP A 89 -16.95 -7.93 -3.78
N ALA A 90 -17.14 -7.03 -4.75
CA ALA A 90 -18.31 -6.18 -4.88
C ALA A 90 -19.61 -6.99 -5.11
N GLY A 91 -19.50 -8.22 -5.61
CA GLY A 91 -20.62 -9.13 -5.82
C GLY A 91 -20.87 -10.12 -4.67
N ASP A 92 -20.08 -10.09 -3.59
CA ASP A 92 -20.26 -10.97 -2.44
C ASP A 92 -21.25 -10.34 -1.43
N GLU A 93 -22.26 -11.11 -1.02
CA GLU A 93 -23.26 -10.70 -0.03
C GLU A 93 -22.66 -10.55 1.37
N GLN A 94 -21.56 -11.27 1.66
CA GLN A 94 -20.87 -11.25 2.96
C GLN A 94 -19.76 -10.19 3.04
N ARG A 95 -19.60 -9.34 2.02
CA ARG A 95 -18.47 -8.39 1.94
C ARG A 95 -18.33 -7.46 3.15
N GLU A 96 -19.44 -7.01 3.71
CA GLU A 96 -19.43 -6.10 4.87
C GLU A 96 -18.97 -6.83 6.14
N GLU A 97 -19.42 -8.07 6.33
CA GLU A 97 -18.96 -8.95 7.42
C GLU A 97 -17.46 -9.25 7.27
N GLN A 98 -17.00 -9.55 6.06
CA GLN A 98 -15.59 -9.79 5.75
C GLN A 98 -14.72 -8.54 6.03
N LEU A 99 -15.20 -7.35 5.68
CA LEU A 99 -14.49 -6.10 5.98
C LEU A 99 -14.42 -5.85 7.49
N ALA A 100 -15.51 -6.08 8.23
CA ALA A 100 -15.52 -5.94 9.69
C ALA A 100 -14.52 -6.89 10.37
N VAL A 101 -14.47 -8.15 9.95
CA VAL A 101 -13.47 -9.12 10.47
C VAL A 101 -12.04 -8.69 10.09
N THR A 102 -11.84 -8.15 8.89
CA THR A 102 -10.55 -7.61 8.49
C THR A 102 -10.10 -6.48 9.41
N ASP A 103 -11.02 -5.58 9.77
CA ASP A 103 -10.73 -4.48 10.70
C ASP A 103 -10.38 -4.99 12.10
N GLU A 104 -11.11 -5.95 12.65
CA GLU A 104 -10.79 -6.54 13.95
C GLU A 104 -9.39 -7.14 13.99
N VAL A 105 -8.95 -7.79 12.91
CA VAL A 105 -7.60 -8.37 12.84
C VAL A 105 -6.54 -7.27 12.75
N LEU A 106 -6.75 -6.25 11.90
CA LEU A 106 -5.82 -5.12 11.75
C LEU A 106 -5.69 -4.33 13.06
N ASP A 107 -6.79 -4.10 13.77
CA ASP A 107 -6.79 -3.43 15.07
C ASP A 107 -6.03 -4.25 16.11
N GLY A 108 -6.10 -5.58 16.03
CA GLY A 108 -5.33 -6.50 16.86
C GLY A 108 -3.84 -6.63 16.51
N LEU A 109 -3.35 -5.88 15.52
CA LEU A 109 -1.97 -5.83 15.01
C LEU A 109 -1.36 -4.42 15.09
N ASP A 110 -1.92 -3.54 15.93
CA ASP A 110 -1.49 -2.15 16.08
C ASP A 110 -1.51 -1.33 14.76
N CYS A 111 -2.35 -1.72 13.79
CA CYS A 111 -2.50 -1.03 12.50
C CYS A 111 -3.55 0.11 12.55
N THR A 112 -3.84 0.66 13.73
CA THR A 112 -4.92 1.66 13.92
C THR A 112 -4.60 3.03 13.33
N ASP A 113 -3.32 3.43 13.33
CA ASP A 113 -2.89 4.76 12.85
C ASP A 113 -2.56 4.78 11.34
N ILE A 114 -2.62 3.60 10.70
CA ILE A 114 -2.36 3.40 9.28
C ILE A 114 -3.65 3.71 8.52
N PRO A 115 -3.62 4.60 7.51
CA PRO A 115 -4.79 4.99 6.76
C PRO A 115 -5.29 3.79 5.94
N ARG A 116 -6.62 3.61 5.94
CA ARG A 116 -7.28 2.48 5.29
C ARG A 116 -8.11 2.99 4.11
N LEU A 117 -7.85 2.44 2.93
CA LEU A 117 -8.68 2.62 1.74
C LEU A 117 -9.48 1.34 1.49
N THR A 118 -10.80 1.43 1.36
CA THR A 118 -11.62 0.28 0.97
C THR A 118 -11.84 0.28 -0.53
N VAL A 119 -11.60 -0.87 -1.16
CA VAL A 119 -11.80 -1.08 -2.59
C VAL A 119 -12.74 -2.27 -2.78
N TYR A 120 -13.84 -2.02 -3.50
CA TYR A 120 -14.78 -3.06 -3.91
C TYR A 120 -14.44 -3.51 -5.32
N ASN A 121 -13.73 -4.63 -5.41
CA ASN A 121 -13.24 -5.19 -6.66
C ASN A 121 -14.28 -6.10 -7.34
N LYS A 122 -14.07 -6.41 -8.62
CA LYS A 122 -14.96 -7.23 -9.46
C LYS A 122 -16.35 -6.62 -9.68
N CYS A 123 -16.41 -5.29 -9.80
CA CYS A 123 -17.64 -4.58 -10.11
C CYS A 123 -18.19 -4.85 -11.52
N ASP A 124 -17.47 -5.63 -12.35
CA ASP A 124 -17.91 -6.07 -13.68
C ASP A 124 -18.95 -7.19 -13.65
N LYS A 125 -19.27 -7.77 -12.48
CA LYS A 125 -20.25 -8.85 -12.36
C LYS A 125 -21.69 -8.33 -12.42
N PRO A 126 -22.63 -9.07 -13.04
CA PRO A 126 -24.00 -8.61 -13.27
C PRO A 126 -24.87 -8.43 -12.00
N ASN A 127 -24.41 -8.83 -10.82
CA ASN A 127 -25.12 -8.68 -9.54
C ASN A 127 -24.41 -7.73 -8.56
N THR A 128 -23.49 -6.91 -9.05
CA THR A 128 -22.84 -5.88 -8.23
C THR A 128 -23.91 -4.88 -7.77
N LEU A 129 -24.08 -4.75 -6.46
CA LEU A 129 -25.09 -3.87 -5.84
C LEU A 129 -24.88 -2.41 -6.26
N SER A 130 -25.93 -1.57 -6.13
CA SER A 130 -25.76 -0.12 -6.27
C SER A 130 -24.92 0.38 -5.11
N PHE A 131 -23.72 0.86 -5.39
CA PHE A 131 -22.84 1.51 -4.43
C PHE A 131 -23.07 3.02 -4.45
N ASP A 132 -22.75 3.66 -3.33
CA ASP A 132 -22.63 5.12 -3.29
C ASP A 132 -21.55 5.58 -4.30
N PRO A 133 -21.77 6.65 -5.08
CA PRO A 133 -20.77 7.20 -5.99
C PRO A 133 -19.41 7.51 -5.35
N ASP A 134 -19.36 7.72 -4.03
CA ASP A 134 -18.11 7.97 -3.30
C ASP A 134 -17.30 6.69 -2.98
N ILE A 135 -17.85 5.50 -3.27
CA ILE A 135 -17.17 4.22 -3.05
C ILE A 135 -16.19 3.93 -4.19
N LEU A 136 -14.98 3.51 -3.82
CA LEU A 136 -13.97 3.04 -4.76
C LEU A 136 -14.34 1.65 -5.30
N LEU A 137 -14.96 1.66 -6.48
CA LEU A 137 -15.22 0.47 -7.28
C LEU A 137 -14.10 0.19 -8.26
N THR A 138 -13.65 -1.05 -8.31
CA THR A 138 -12.65 -1.49 -9.29
C THR A 138 -13.04 -2.79 -9.98
N SER A 139 -12.45 -3.01 -11.14
CA SER A 139 -12.42 -4.33 -11.77
C SER A 139 -11.02 -4.57 -12.30
N ALA A 140 -10.25 -5.39 -11.59
CA ALA A 140 -8.93 -5.84 -12.06
C ALA A 140 -8.98 -6.49 -13.45
N LYS A 141 -10.11 -7.11 -13.80
CA LYS A 141 -10.34 -7.77 -15.09
C LYS A 141 -10.50 -6.79 -16.25
N THR A 142 -11.20 -5.68 -16.03
CA THR A 142 -11.54 -4.73 -17.10
C THR A 142 -10.69 -3.46 -17.05
N GLY A 143 -9.98 -3.22 -15.96
CA GLY A 143 -9.25 -1.98 -15.69
C GLY A 143 -10.11 -0.85 -15.13
N TYR A 144 -11.43 -1.06 -14.97
CA TYR A 144 -12.33 -0.03 -14.45
C TYR A 144 -11.92 0.42 -13.05
N GLY A 145 -11.88 1.74 -12.83
CA GLY A 145 -11.65 2.37 -11.52
C GLY A 145 -10.23 2.27 -10.97
N LEU A 146 -9.29 1.64 -11.69
CA LEU A 146 -7.90 1.55 -11.27
C LEU A 146 -7.20 2.92 -11.24
N ASP A 147 -7.55 3.79 -12.18
CA ASP A 147 -7.11 5.19 -12.24
C ASP A 147 -7.54 5.97 -11.00
N LYS A 148 -8.80 5.81 -10.57
CA LYS A 148 -9.33 6.42 -9.35
C LYS A 148 -8.65 5.89 -8.09
N LEU A 149 -8.39 4.58 -8.04
CA LEU A 149 -7.63 3.97 -6.94
C LEU A 149 -6.22 4.56 -6.86
N LEU A 150 -5.52 4.67 -7.99
CA LEU A 150 -4.19 5.27 -8.05
C LEU A 150 -4.18 6.72 -7.59
N GLN A 151 -5.17 7.53 -8.02
CA GLN A 151 -5.33 8.91 -7.56
C GLN A 151 -5.56 8.99 -6.05
N LYS A 152 -6.44 8.15 -5.50
CA LYS A 152 -6.69 8.13 -4.05
C LYS A 152 -5.49 7.69 -3.24
N LEU A 153 -4.73 6.71 -3.72
CA LEU A 153 -3.46 6.33 -3.09
C LEU A 153 -2.46 7.48 -3.09
N ASP A 154 -2.37 8.21 -4.19
CA ASP A 154 -1.50 9.36 -4.35
C ASP A 154 -1.86 10.50 -3.40
N GLU A 155 -3.16 10.83 -3.28
CA GLU A 155 -3.67 11.82 -2.33
C GLU A 155 -3.31 11.43 -0.88
N VAL A 156 -3.61 10.20 -0.47
CA VAL A 156 -3.38 9.72 0.90
C VAL A 156 -1.88 9.70 1.25
N LEU A 157 -1.03 9.34 0.30
CA LEU A 157 0.42 9.27 0.53
C LEU A 157 1.08 10.64 0.48
N SER A 158 0.61 11.55 -0.37
CA SER A 158 1.16 12.91 -0.50
C SER A 158 1.09 13.71 0.80
N ASP A 159 0.10 13.42 1.66
CA ASP A 159 -0.03 14.05 2.97
C ASP A 159 0.97 13.49 4.01
N ARG A 160 1.56 12.32 3.74
CA ARG A 160 2.41 11.58 4.69
C ARG A 160 3.88 11.53 4.31
N VAL A 161 4.19 11.68 3.03
CA VAL A 161 5.56 11.60 2.54
C VAL A 161 5.82 12.65 1.46
N HIS A 162 7.03 13.19 1.45
CA HIS A 162 7.47 14.19 0.49
C HIS A 162 8.72 13.72 -0.23
N THR A 163 8.71 13.82 -1.56
CA THR A 163 9.93 13.68 -2.35
C THR A 163 10.67 15.01 -2.32
N ILE A 164 11.89 15.01 -1.81
CA ILE A 164 12.72 16.20 -1.67
C ILE A 164 14.10 16.00 -2.27
N ARG A 165 14.72 17.11 -2.63
CA ARG A 165 16.12 17.20 -3.02
C ARG A 165 16.80 18.15 -2.06
N VAL A 166 17.90 17.72 -1.47
CA VAL A 166 18.64 18.50 -0.49
C VAL A 166 20.12 18.46 -0.75
N LEU A 167 20.81 19.55 -0.41
CA LEU A 167 22.26 19.59 -0.34
C LEU A 167 22.68 19.88 1.10
N LEU A 168 23.15 18.86 1.79
CA LEU A 168 23.57 18.95 3.18
C LEU A 168 25.07 19.30 3.25
N PRO A 169 25.46 20.42 3.89
CA PRO A 169 26.86 20.72 4.17
C PRO A 169 27.56 19.60 4.96
N TYR A 170 28.88 19.48 4.84
CA TYR A 170 29.66 18.43 5.51
C TYR A 170 29.56 18.45 7.05
N ASP A 171 29.27 19.60 7.66
CA ASP A 171 29.03 19.74 9.10
C ASP A 171 27.59 19.37 9.52
N LYS A 172 26.71 19.09 8.57
CA LYS A 172 25.28 18.76 8.77
C LYS A 172 24.87 17.38 8.25
N LEU A 173 25.84 16.51 7.91
CA LEU A 173 25.55 15.17 7.40
C LEU A 173 24.68 14.31 8.33
N GLY A 174 24.67 14.60 9.64
CA GLY A 174 23.78 13.94 10.60
C GLY A 174 22.28 14.14 10.28
N LEU A 175 21.91 15.21 9.57
CA LEU A 175 20.53 15.46 9.13
C LEU A 175 20.08 14.50 8.01
N ALA A 176 20.98 13.71 7.43
CA ALA A 176 20.60 12.66 6.48
C ALA A 176 19.93 11.46 7.16
N ALA A 177 20.09 11.28 8.48
CA ALA A 177 19.62 10.10 9.19
C ALA A 177 18.11 9.86 9.06
N PRO A 178 17.20 10.84 9.25
CA PRO A 178 15.77 10.64 9.04
C PRO A 178 15.41 10.10 7.65
N MET A 179 16.04 10.62 6.59
CA MET A 179 15.81 10.14 5.22
C MET A 179 16.32 8.70 5.00
N ARG A 180 17.43 8.31 5.64
CA ARG A 180 17.99 6.96 5.54
C ARG A 180 17.26 5.93 6.40
N GLU A 181 16.88 6.30 7.61
CA GLU A 181 16.31 5.40 8.61
C GLU A 181 14.79 5.24 8.46
N ARG A 182 14.07 6.32 8.13
CA ARG A 182 12.60 6.34 8.07
C ARG A 182 12.04 6.68 6.69
N GLY A 183 12.87 7.17 5.79
CA GLY A 183 12.50 7.57 4.43
C GLY A 183 12.99 6.61 3.36
N SER A 184 13.42 7.15 2.22
CA SER A 184 14.30 6.44 1.30
C SER A 184 15.17 7.38 0.51
N VAL A 185 16.43 7.00 0.34
CA VAL A 185 17.39 7.68 -0.52
C VAL A 185 17.37 7.05 -1.90
N GLN A 186 17.09 7.85 -2.92
CA GLN A 186 17.10 7.46 -4.33
C GLN A 186 18.42 7.85 -5.01
N VAL A 187 18.96 9.02 -4.67
CA VAL A 187 20.27 9.51 -5.11
C VAL A 187 21.06 9.97 -3.91
N GLU A 188 22.32 9.58 -3.85
CA GLU A 188 23.28 10.06 -2.85
C GLU A 188 24.60 10.37 -3.55
N GLU A 189 24.98 11.65 -3.57
CA GLU A 189 26.15 12.13 -4.28
C GLU A 189 26.97 13.10 -3.42
N TYR A 190 28.25 12.79 -3.22
CA TYR A 190 29.18 13.73 -2.63
C TYR A 190 29.56 14.78 -3.68
N ARG A 191 29.24 16.04 -3.40
CA ARG A 191 29.57 17.21 -4.21
C ARG A 191 30.60 18.09 -3.48
N GLU A 192 31.12 19.10 -4.16
CA GLU A 192 32.13 20.00 -3.59
C GLU A 192 31.61 20.71 -2.32
N ASP A 193 30.33 21.10 -2.31
CA ASP A 193 29.73 21.90 -1.23
C ASP A 193 28.99 21.07 -0.17
N GLY A 194 28.93 19.74 -0.32
CA GLY A 194 28.22 18.86 0.61
C GLY A 194 27.70 17.56 0.00
N LEU A 195 26.82 16.89 0.72
CA LEU A 195 26.13 15.68 0.30
C LEU A 195 24.79 16.04 -0.34
N TYR A 196 24.66 15.80 -1.63
CA TYR A 196 23.37 15.88 -2.32
C TYR A 196 22.59 14.59 -2.11
N LEU A 197 21.32 14.73 -1.71
CA LEU A 197 20.38 13.64 -1.56
C LEU A 197 19.11 13.95 -2.34
N GLU A 198 18.60 12.95 -3.05
CA GLU A 198 17.24 12.93 -3.58
C GLU A 198 16.53 11.73 -2.97
N GLY A 199 15.34 11.95 -2.43
CA GLY A 199 14.67 10.89 -1.70
C GLY A 199 13.32 11.27 -1.16
N ILE A 200 12.72 10.33 -0.46
CA ILE A 200 11.42 10.47 0.19
C ILE A 200 11.65 10.62 1.69
N VAL A 201 11.00 11.60 2.32
CA VAL A 201 10.97 11.79 3.77
C VAL A 201 9.54 11.77 4.26
N LYS A 202 9.33 11.39 5.52
CA LYS A 202 8.01 11.52 6.15
C LYS A 202 7.70 12.99 6.40
N THR A 203 6.42 13.37 6.38
CA THR A 203 5.95 14.73 6.66
C THR A 203 6.48 15.24 8.00
N GLU A 204 6.51 14.39 9.02
CA GLU A 204 7.06 14.71 10.35
C GLU A 204 8.55 15.06 10.33
N ASP A 205 9.32 14.55 9.38
CA ASP A 205 10.77 14.76 9.26
C ASP A 205 11.12 15.90 8.28
N LEU A 206 10.16 16.40 7.51
CA LEU A 206 10.38 17.42 6.47
C LEU A 206 11.07 18.68 7.03
N HIS A 207 10.68 19.10 8.24
CA HIS A 207 11.24 20.26 8.93
C HIS A 207 12.77 20.19 9.13
N CYS A 208 13.36 18.98 9.18
CA CYS A 208 14.82 18.81 9.28
C CYS A 208 15.56 19.27 8.02
N PHE A 209 14.86 19.34 6.89
CA PHE A 209 15.44 19.51 5.55
C PHE A 209 15.11 20.86 4.90
N GLU A 210 14.13 21.61 5.38
CA GLU A 210 13.63 22.85 4.76
C GLU A 210 14.75 23.87 4.44
N GLY A 211 15.74 23.99 5.31
CA GLY A 211 16.88 24.90 5.13
C GLY A 211 17.91 24.48 4.07
N TYR A 212 17.76 23.29 3.50
CA TYR A 212 18.74 22.67 2.60
C TYR A 212 18.12 22.19 1.28
N LEU A 213 16.83 22.49 1.04
CA LEU A 213 16.13 22.14 -0.19
C LEU A 213 16.78 22.84 -1.40
N VAL A 214 16.87 22.13 -2.52
CA VAL A 214 17.46 22.61 -3.79
C VAL A 214 16.58 22.33 -5.00
#